data_AF-C5C356-F1
#
_entry.id   AF-C5C356-F1
#
_cell.length_a   1.000
_cell.length_b   1.000
_cell.length_c   1.000
_cell.angle_alpha   90.00
_cell.angle_beta   90.00
_cell.angle_gamma   90.00
#
_symmetry.space_group_name_H-M   'P 1'
#
loop_
_entity.id
_entity.type
_entity.pdbx_description
1 polymer ?
#
loop_
_entity_poly.entity_id
_entity_poly.type
_entity_poly.pdbx_seq_one_letter_code
_entity_poly.pdbx_strand_id
1 'polypeptide(L)'
;MSEECEFCEIVDRDDPDVREIYRDESVVAFFPTEPAALGHVLIVPRRHVPDIWSLEPDEAADLSRAALLLADAIREAVTPEGLSVIQSNGDTATQTVPHLHIHLVPRWKDDAIGPIWPVGTDFSEVSKEAAMLDVRDAAERLRSFTELPIAPEDRRKHLDYIQAVVTRQSAASSSAKGWLLPIVTATFGFAITQHTWPLAALGMVAVVLFAYLDANYLRSEKRFRRLYDTVARSTRRVPLFTLDPVDADEILANDAPAMSKWKKAVHTYLPKWSIWASWSIAPFYIALLLLGVGVLIASAS
;
A
#
# COMPACT_ATOMS: atom_id res chain seq x y z
N MET A 1 -34.88 17.21 3.84
CA MET A 1 -36.20 17.03 3.19
C MET A 1 -36.26 18.06 2.08
N SER A 2 -36.22 17.61 0.82
CA SER A 2 -36.54 18.44 -0.34
C SER A 2 -38.02 18.17 -0.65
N GLU A 3 -38.86 19.20 -0.59
CA GLU A 3 -40.33 19.08 -0.68
C GLU A 3 -40.84 18.65 -2.07
N GLU A 4 -39.96 18.34 -3.03
CA GLU A 4 -40.29 17.98 -4.42
C GLU A 4 -39.53 16.74 -4.94
N CYS A 5 -39.04 15.85 -4.06
CA CYS A 5 -38.28 14.66 -4.47
C CYS A 5 -39.12 13.39 -4.50
N GLU A 6 -39.36 12.84 -5.69
CA GLU A 6 -40.12 11.59 -5.93
C GLU A 6 -39.58 10.40 -5.12
N PHE A 7 -38.25 10.27 -5.01
CA PHE A 7 -37.64 9.17 -4.23
C PHE A 7 -37.75 9.39 -2.72
N CYS A 8 -37.86 10.63 -2.25
CA CYS A 8 -38.19 10.89 -0.84
C CYS A 8 -39.60 10.42 -0.51
N GLU A 9 -40.58 10.63 -1.40
CA GLU A 9 -41.96 10.12 -1.21
C GLU A 9 -41.99 8.59 -1.07
N ILE A 10 -41.20 7.87 -1.88
CA ILE A 10 -41.01 6.42 -1.75
C ILE A 10 -40.37 6.04 -0.41
N VAL A 11 -39.32 6.78 0.01
CA VAL A 11 -38.65 6.53 1.28
C VAL A 11 -39.60 6.74 2.46
N ASP A 12 -40.44 7.77 2.39
CA ASP A 12 -41.40 8.18 3.41
C ASP A 12 -42.70 7.35 3.39
N ARG A 13 -42.87 6.48 2.38
CA ARG A 13 -44.03 5.59 2.16
C ARG A 13 -45.31 6.34 1.74
N ASP A 14 -45.14 7.48 1.11
CA ASP A 14 -46.24 8.30 0.60
C ASP A 14 -46.63 7.93 -0.85
N ASP A 15 -45.80 7.14 -1.55
CA ASP A 15 -46.13 6.56 -2.86
C ASP A 15 -46.86 5.20 -2.70
N PRO A 16 -48.16 5.10 -3.06
CA PRO A 16 -48.94 3.86 -2.96
C PRO A 16 -48.67 2.85 -4.09
N ASP A 17 -48.08 3.29 -5.20
CA ASP A 17 -47.86 2.47 -6.41
C ASP A 17 -46.46 1.85 -6.46
N VAL A 18 -45.58 2.22 -5.52
CA VAL A 18 -44.21 1.71 -5.45
C VAL A 18 -44.16 0.19 -5.25
N ARG A 19 -43.31 -0.46 -6.03
CA ARG A 19 -43.01 -1.89 -5.92
C ARG A 19 -41.72 -2.08 -5.12
N GLU A 20 -41.81 -1.92 -3.80
CA GLU A 20 -40.68 -2.10 -2.88
C GLU A 20 -40.20 -3.56 -2.88
N ILE A 21 -38.87 -3.75 -2.92
CA ILE A 21 -38.20 -5.07 -2.95
C ILE A 21 -37.42 -5.29 -1.66
N TYR A 22 -36.81 -4.24 -1.13
CA TYR A 22 -35.95 -4.31 0.06
C TYR A 22 -35.94 -2.98 0.80
N ARG A 23 -35.84 -3.04 2.12
CA ARG A 23 -35.70 -1.86 2.97
C ARG A 23 -34.99 -2.23 4.26
N ASP A 24 -34.12 -1.34 4.70
CA ASP A 24 -33.53 -1.39 6.04
C ASP A 24 -33.44 0.01 6.67
N GLU A 25 -32.55 0.17 7.65
CA GLU A 25 -32.35 1.41 8.37
C GLU A 25 -31.71 2.52 7.52
N SER A 26 -30.97 2.18 6.47
CA SER A 26 -30.13 3.12 5.69
C SER A 26 -30.54 3.23 4.22
N VAL A 27 -31.16 2.19 3.62
CA VAL A 27 -31.52 2.17 2.20
C VAL A 27 -32.94 1.66 1.92
N VAL A 28 -33.44 1.98 0.73
CA VAL A 28 -34.66 1.42 0.15
C VAL A 28 -34.34 0.96 -1.27
N ALA A 29 -34.88 -0.18 -1.68
CA ALA A 29 -34.80 -0.64 -3.06
C ALA A 29 -36.16 -1.04 -3.60
N PHE A 30 -36.41 -0.70 -4.85
CA PHE A 30 -37.72 -0.84 -5.49
C PHE A 30 -37.58 -1.08 -7.00
N PHE A 31 -38.65 -1.59 -7.59
CA PHE A 31 -38.75 -1.80 -9.03
C PHE A 31 -39.19 -0.48 -9.71
N PRO A 32 -38.41 0.06 -10.66
CA PRO A 32 -38.81 1.27 -11.38
C PRO A 32 -40.08 1.06 -12.19
N THR A 33 -40.88 2.12 -12.35
CA THR A 33 -42.13 2.14 -13.13
C THR A 33 -41.90 1.69 -14.57
N GLU A 34 -40.82 2.17 -15.19
CA GLU A 34 -40.37 1.79 -16.52
C GLU A 34 -39.00 1.08 -16.43
N PRO A 35 -38.97 -0.25 -16.28
CA PRO A 35 -37.71 -0.97 -16.15
C PRO A 35 -36.99 -1.10 -17.51
N ALA A 36 -35.69 -0.80 -17.54
CA ALA A 36 -34.85 -1.02 -18.73
C ALA A 36 -34.70 -2.51 -19.10
N ALA A 37 -34.83 -3.41 -18.12
CA ALA A 37 -34.89 -4.85 -18.31
C ALA A 37 -35.72 -5.50 -17.19
N LEU A 38 -36.32 -6.67 -17.45
CA LEU A 38 -37.04 -7.41 -16.42
C LEU A 38 -36.07 -7.87 -15.32
N GLY A 39 -36.33 -7.45 -14.08
CA GLY A 39 -35.43 -7.60 -12.93
C GLY A 39 -34.59 -6.36 -12.62
N HIS A 40 -34.80 -5.23 -13.31
CA HIS A 40 -34.20 -3.95 -12.96
C HIS A 40 -34.61 -3.50 -11.56
N VAL A 41 -33.64 -3.16 -10.72
CA VAL A 41 -33.85 -2.65 -9.35
C VAL A 41 -33.15 -1.30 -9.18
N LEU A 42 -33.82 -0.36 -8.52
CA LEU A 42 -33.23 0.88 -8.03
C LEU A 42 -32.92 0.75 -6.54
N ILE A 43 -31.78 1.28 -6.10
CA ILE A 43 -31.39 1.36 -4.69
C ILE A 43 -31.10 2.81 -4.35
N VAL A 44 -31.71 3.33 -3.29
CA VAL A 44 -31.57 4.71 -2.84
C VAL A 44 -31.21 4.77 -1.35
N PRO A 45 -30.38 5.73 -0.90
CA PRO A 45 -30.21 6.01 0.50
C PRO A 45 -31.50 6.63 1.04
N ARG A 46 -31.82 6.39 2.32
CA ARG A 46 -32.98 7.01 2.97
C ARG A 46 -32.80 8.50 3.17
N ARG A 47 -31.57 8.94 3.49
CA ARG A 47 -31.25 10.36 3.48
C ARG A 47 -31.30 10.86 2.04
N HIS A 48 -31.90 12.02 1.83
CA HIS A 48 -31.81 12.71 0.55
C HIS A 48 -30.35 13.12 0.30
N VAL A 49 -29.74 12.51 -0.72
CA VAL A 49 -28.39 12.80 -1.20
C VAL A 49 -28.51 13.11 -2.69
N PRO A 50 -28.21 14.32 -3.18
CA PRO A 50 -28.49 14.66 -4.57
C PRO A 50 -27.62 13.90 -5.58
N ASP A 51 -26.35 13.64 -5.23
CA ASP A 51 -25.34 13.07 -6.10
C ASP A 51 -24.19 12.42 -5.30
N ILE A 52 -23.24 11.81 -6.01
CA ILE A 52 -22.09 11.11 -5.41
C ILE A 52 -21.16 12.03 -4.64
N TRP A 53 -21.09 13.32 -5.00
CA TRP A 53 -20.23 14.29 -4.34
C TRP A 53 -20.76 14.69 -2.96
N SER A 54 -22.05 14.43 -2.70
CA SER A 54 -22.73 14.70 -1.43
C SER A 54 -22.91 13.46 -0.54
N LEU A 55 -22.43 12.30 -1.00
CA LEU A 55 -22.55 11.01 -0.32
C LEU A 55 -21.49 10.85 0.76
N GLU A 56 -21.89 10.43 1.96
CA GLU A 56 -20.94 10.17 3.04
C GLU A 56 -20.37 8.74 2.97
N PRO A 57 -19.15 8.49 3.49
CA PRO A 57 -18.50 7.18 3.39
C PRO A 57 -19.31 6.02 3.99
N ASP A 58 -20.00 6.24 5.11
CA ASP A 58 -20.80 5.20 5.76
C ASP A 58 -22.04 4.84 4.92
N GLU A 59 -22.68 5.84 4.31
CA GLU A 59 -23.82 5.64 3.39
C GLU A 59 -23.38 4.93 2.11
N ALA A 60 -22.20 5.26 1.58
CA ALA A 60 -21.62 4.55 0.44
C ALA A 60 -21.39 3.07 0.76
N ALA A 61 -20.96 2.76 1.99
CA ALA A 61 -20.78 1.40 2.45
C ALA A 61 -22.12 0.65 2.59
N ASP A 62 -23.17 1.32 3.11
CA ASP A 62 -24.53 0.77 3.19
C ASP A 62 -25.12 0.46 1.80
N LEU A 63 -25.07 1.43 0.89
CA LEU A 63 -25.51 1.27 -0.50
C LEU A 63 -24.79 0.11 -1.20
N SER A 64 -23.47 -0.01 -0.99
CA SER A 64 -22.68 -1.08 -1.58
C SER A 64 -23.09 -2.46 -1.03
N ARG A 65 -23.36 -2.56 0.28
CA ARG A 65 -23.85 -3.82 0.90
C ARG A 65 -25.19 -4.25 0.31
N ALA A 66 -26.13 -3.31 0.20
CA ALA A 66 -27.44 -3.59 -0.38
C ALA A 66 -27.35 -3.96 -1.88
N ALA A 67 -26.48 -3.28 -2.63
CA ALA A 67 -26.24 -3.60 -4.04
C ALA A 67 -25.71 -5.02 -4.24
N LEU A 68 -24.78 -5.49 -3.40
CA LEU A 68 -24.28 -6.86 -3.47
C LEU A 68 -25.37 -7.89 -3.16
N LEU A 69 -26.16 -7.68 -2.11
CA LEU A 69 -27.28 -8.55 -1.75
C LEU A 69 -28.30 -8.66 -2.90
N LEU A 70 -28.71 -7.53 -3.46
CA LEU A 70 -29.72 -7.47 -4.50
C LEU A 70 -29.20 -7.97 -5.85
N ALA A 71 -27.91 -7.79 -6.15
CA ALA A 71 -27.28 -8.39 -7.33
C ALA A 71 -27.35 -9.93 -7.29
N ASP A 72 -27.07 -10.54 -6.14
CA ASP A 72 -27.21 -11.99 -5.97
C ASP A 72 -28.67 -12.44 -6.09
N ALA A 73 -29.61 -11.69 -5.52
CA ALA A 73 -31.05 -11.96 -5.64
C ALA A 73 -31.54 -11.88 -7.10
N ILE A 74 -31.12 -10.87 -7.86
CA ILE A 74 -31.42 -10.74 -9.29
C ILE A 74 -30.86 -11.93 -10.06
N ARG A 75 -29.61 -12.33 -9.75
CA ARG A 75 -28.97 -13.48 -10.41
C ARG A 75 -29.77 -14.77 -10.22
N GLU A 76 -30.25 -15.02 -9.00
CA GLU A 76 -31.08 -16.19 -8.70
C GLU A 76 -32.46 -16.11 -9.36
N ALA A 77 -33.10 -14.93 -9.34
CA ALA A 77 -34.49 -14.76 -9.77
C ALA A 77 -34.67 -14.77 -11.29
N VAL A 78 -33.76 -14.14 -12.05
CA VAL A 78 -33.92 -13.99 -13.51
C VAL A 78 -32.76 -14.56 -14.33
N THR A 79 -31.73 -15.12 -13.68
CA THR A 79 -30.60 -15.81 -14.34
C THR A 79 -30.01 -15.04 -15.54
N PRO A 80 -29.57 -13.78 -15.36
CA PRO A 80 -29.04 -12.99 -16.45
C PRO A 80 -27.63 -13.45 -16.85
N GLU A 81 -27.21 -13.14 -18.07
CA GLU A 81 -25.85 -13.41 -18.55
C GLU A 81 -24.83 -12.38 -18.02
N GLY A 82 -25.31 -11.22 -17.57
CA GLY A 82 -24.53 -10.19 -16.91
C GLY A 82 -25.38 -9.23 -16.08
N LEU A 83 -24.72 -8.28 -15.42
CA LEU A 83 -25.38 -7.23 -14.65
C LEU A 83 -24.69 -5.89 -14.90
N SER A 84 -25.45 -4.85 -15.23
CA SER A 84 -24.96 -3.47 -15.25
C SER A 84 -25.30 -2.80 -13.92
N VAL A 85 -24.28 -2.23 -13.28
CA VAL A 85 -24.42 -1.37 -12.10
C VAL A 85 -24.17 0.05 -12.56
N ILE A 86 -25.22 0.89 -12.55
CA ILE A 86 -25.16 2.24 -13.13
C ILE A 86 -25.55 3.24 -12.05
N GLN A 87 -24.76 4.29 -11.90
CA GLN A 87 -25.03 5.41 -11.01
C GLN A 87 -24.60 6.68 -11.74
N SER A 88 -25.55 7.58 -11.96
CA SER A 88 -25.37 8.79 -12.76
C SER A 88 -25.37 10.03 -11.87
N ASN A 89 -24.52 11.01 -12.19
CA ASN A 89 -24.39 12.26 -11.43
C ASN A 89 -24.42 13.47 -12.36
N GLY A 90 -25.49 14.26 -12.25
CA GLY A 90 -25.80 15.40 -13.12
C GLY A 90 -26.43 15.01 -14.46
N ASP A 91 -27.15 15.97 -15.05
CA ASP A 91 -27.96 15.79 -16.26
C ASP A 91 -27.14 15.26 -17.46
N THR A 92 -25.91 15.75 -17.64
CA THR A 92 -25.00 15.30 -18.71
C THR A 92 -24.64 13.82 -18.59
N ALA A 93 -24.61 13.30 -17.36
CA ALA A 93 -24.41 11.88 -17.08
C ALA A 93 -25.74 11.11 -17.03
N THR A 94 -26.84 11.71 -17.53
CA THR A 94 -28.20 11.17 -17.59
C THR A 94 -28.86 10.89 -16.24
N GLN A 95 -28.50 11.65 -15.20
CA GLN A 95 -29.26 11.61 -13.95
C GLN A 95 -30.57 12.40 -14.12
N THR A 96 -31.72 11.74 -13.93
CA THR A 96 -33.04 12.39 -14.08
C THR A 96 -33.68 12.76 -12.74
N VAL A 97 -33.42 11.97 -11.69
CA VAL A 97 -33.88 12.25 -10.32
C VAL A 97 -32.66 12.66 -9.47
N PRO A 98 -32.62 13.89 -8.91
CA PRO A 98 -31.53 14.37 -8.06
C PRO A 98 -31.63 13.81 -6.64
N HIS A 99 -31.71 12.49 -6.55
CA HIS A 99 -31.55 11.68 -5.35
C HIS A 99 -30.73 10.48 -5.78
N LEU A 100 -29.53 10.32 -5.24
CA LEU A 100 -28.57 9.31 -5.62
C LEU A 100 -29.23 7.93 -5.64
N HIS A 101 -29.10 7.26 -6.77
CA HIS A 101 -29.69 5.95 -6.97
C HIS A 101 -28.74 5.08 -7.77
N ILE A 102 -28.67 3.81 -7.38
CA ILE A 102 -27.92 2.78 -8.10
C ILE A 102 -28.94 1.92 -8.86
N HIS A 103 -28.76 1.84 -10.17
CA HIS A 103 -29.46 0.87 -11.02
C HIS A 103 -28.71 -0.45 -11.00
N LEU A 104 -29.41 -1.53 -10.67
CA LEU A 104 -28.99 -2.89 -10.97
C LEU A 104 -29.82 -3.39 -12.14
N VAL A 105 -29.21 -3.48 -13.32
CA VAL A 105 -29.91 -3.88 -14.54
C VAL A 105 -29.39 -5.23 -15.05
N PRO A 106 -30.19 -6.32 -14.98
CA PRO A 106 -29.81 -7.60 -15.56
C PRO A 106 -29.64 -7.48 -17.08
N ARG A 107 -28.63 -8.16 -17.63
CA ARG A 107 -28.21 -8.07 -19.02
C ARG A 107 -28.26 -9.43 -19.72
N TRP A 108 -28.61 -9.40 -21.00
CA TRP A 108 -28.51 -10.54 -21.91
C TRP A 108 -27.85 -10.09 -23.21
N LYS A 109 -27.31 -11.03 -23.96
CA LYS A 109 -26.83 -10.74 -25.31
C LYS A 109 -27.96 -10.12 -26.16
N ASP A 110 -27.62 -9.03 -26.84
CA ASP A 110 -28.52 -8.29 -27.75
C ASP A 110 -29.77 -7.71 -27.04
N ASP A 111 -29.67 -7.37 -25.75
CA ASP A 111 -30.74 -6.70 -25.02
C ASP A 111 -30.99 -5.24 -25.46
N ALA A 112 -32.11 -4.67 -24.99
CA ALA A 112 -32.58 -3.35 -25.39
C ALA A 112 -31.71 -2.18 -24.90
N ILE A 113 -30.82 -2.39 -23.92
CA ILE A 113 -29.87 -1.35 -23.48
C ILE A 113 -28.77 -1.14 -24.52
N GLY A 114 -28.34 -2.21 -25.20
CA GLY A 114 -27.26 -2.13 -26.18
C GLY A 114 -25.90 -1.73 -25.56
N PRO A 115 -24.99 -1.14 -26.36
CA PRO A 115 -23.66 -0.75 -25.92
C PRO A 115 -23.67 0.60 -25.18
N ILE A 116 -23.07 0.62 -23.98
CA ILE A 116 -22.94 1.85 -23.16
C ILE A 116 -21.60 2.57 -23.32
N TRP A 117 -20.65 1.95 -24.03
CA TRP A 117 -19.31 2.50 -24.28
C TRP A 117 -19.14 2.87 -25.74
N PRO A 118 -18.36 3.92 -26.04
CA PRO A 118 -18.02 4.25 -27.43
C PRO A 118 -17.19 3.14 -28.06
N VAL A 119 -17.38 2.90 -29.36
CA VAL A 119 -16.64 1.88 -30.14
C VAL A 119 -15.15 2.22 -30.26
N GLY A 120 -14.80 3.50 -30.14
CA GLY A 120 -13.43 4.00 -30.11
C GLY A 120 -13.38 5.49 -29.78
N THR A 121 -12.21 5.96 -29.38
CA THR A 121 -11.95 7.37 -29.06
C THR A 121 -10.60 7.80 -29.63
N ASP A 122 -10.50 9.02 -30.16
CA ASP A 122 -9.29 9.54 -30.79
C ASP A 122 -8.60 10.62 -29.92
N PHE A 123 -8.20 10.24 -28.71
CA PHE A 123 -7.44 11.12 -27.82
C PHE A 123 -5.93 10.93 -28.04
N SER A 124 -5.17 12.04 -28.12
CA SER A 124 -3.71 11.99 -28.22
C SER A 124 -3.07 11.44 -26.93
N GLU A 125 -1.92 10.75 -27.04
CA GLU A 125 -1.19 10.26 -25.86
C GLU A 125 -0.80 11.38 -24.89
N VAL A 126 -0.45 12.56 -25.42
CA VAL A 126 -0.14 13.74 -24.61
C VAL A 126 -1.35 14.18 -23.78
N SER A 127 -2.55 14.21 -24.38
CA SER A 127 -3.78 14.56 -23.67
C SER A 127 -4.15 13.54 -22.61
N LYS A 128 -3.94 12.24 -22.89
CA LYS A 128 -4.18 11.16 -21.92
C LYS A 128 -3.26 11.26 -20.71
N GLU A 129 -1.97 11.51 -20.96
CA GLU A 129 -0.97 11.64 -19.89
C GLU A 129 -1.24 12.87 -19.02
N ALA A 130 -1.54 14.02 -19.63
CA ALA A 130 -1.89 15.23 -18.91
C ALA A 130 -3.13 15.02 -18.00
N ALA A 131 -4.22 14.48 -18.55
CA ALA A 131 -5.44 14.23 -17.79
C ALA A 131 -5.21 13.23 -16.64
N MET A 132 -4.38 12.20 -16.85
CA MET A 132 -4.03 11.24 -15.81
C MET A 132 -3.26 11.90 -14.66
N LEU A 133 -2.27 12.75 -14.97
CA LEU A 133 -1.50 13.49 -13.96
C LEU A 133 -2.40 14.44 -13.16
N ASP A 134 -3.26 15.20 -13.84
CA ASP A 134 -4.19 16.15 -13.18
C ASP A 134 -5.12 15.44 -12.19
N VAL A 135 -5.70 14.30 -12.59
CA VAL A 135 -6.58 13.50 -11.72
C VAL A 135 -5.80 12.89 -10.56
N ARG A 136 -4.60 12.38 -10.81
CA ARG A 136 -3.73 11.81 -9.76
C ARG A 136 -3.38 12.85 -8.70
N ASP A 137 -2.94 14.02 -9.14
CA ASP A 137 -2.55 15.11 -8.24
C ASP A 137 -3.75 15.61 -7.43
N ALA A 138 -4.93 15.70 -8.04
CA ALA A 138 -6.16 16.00 -7.32
C ALA A 138 -6.51 14.94 -6.26
N ALA A 139 -6.39 13.65 -6.61
CA ALA A 139 -6.66 12.54 -5.68
C ALA A 139 -5.69 12.54 -4.50
N GLU A 140 -4.39 12.77 -4.74
CA GLU A 140 -3.37 12.85 -3.68
C GLU A 140 -3.63 14.02 -2.73
N ARG A 141 -4.03 15.19 -3.26
CA ARG A 141 -4.43 16.33 -2.44
C ARG A 141 -5.67 16.03 -1.60
N LEU A 142 -6.74 15.48 -2.20
CA LEU A 142 -8.01 15.23 -1.52
C LEU A 142 -7.91 14.12 -0.47
N ARG A 143 -7.15 13.05 -0.74
CA ARG A 143 -6.91 11.96 0.20
C ARG A 143 -6.38 12.45 1.55
N SER A 144 -5.56 13.50 1.55
CA SER A 144 -4.99 14.07 2.78
C SER A 144 -6.03 14.70 3.73
N PHE A 145 -7.23 15.00 3.23
CA PHE A 145 -8.37 15.55 3.98
C PHE A 145 -9.36 14.48 4.45
N THR A 146 -9.38 13.30 3.82
CA THR A 146 -10.35 12.23 4.10
C THR A 146 -9.85 11.20 5.12
N GLU A 147 -8.53 11.03 5.28
CA GLU A 147 -7.98 10.11 6.28
C GLU A 147 -8.10 10.70 7.70
N LEU A 148 -8.87 10.02 8.57
CA LEU A 148 -9.04 10.38 9.98
C LEU A 148 -7.67 10.54 10.68
N PRO A 149 -7.52 11.51 11.60
CA PRO A 149 -6.28 11.69 12.35
C PRO A 149 -5.95 10.40 13.14
N ILE A 150 -4.70 9.92 13.00
CA ILE A 150 -4.22 8.72 13.70
C ILE A 150 -4.40 8.91 15.21
N ALA A 151 -5.11 7.99 15.86
CA ALA A 151 -5.28 8.02 17.30
C ALA A 151 -3.89 8.01 18.01
N PRO A 152 -3.69 8.80 19.08
CA PRO A 152 -2.41 8.84 19.79
C PRO A 152 -1.90 7.47 20.24
N GLU A 153 -2.82 6.54 20.54
CA GLU A 153 -2.50 5.16 20.92
C GLU A 153 -1.95 4.33 19.77
N ASP A 154 -2.56 4.42 18.58
CA ASP A 154 -2.09 3.68 17.40
C ASP A 154 -0.72 4.17 16.95
N ARG A 155 -0.47 5.47 17.07
CA ARG A 155 0.85 6.04 16.84
C ARG A 155 1.90 5.48 17.81
N ARG A 156 1.57 5.36 19.09
CA ARG A 156 2.48 4.76 20.09
C ARG A 156 2.76 3.29 19.75
N LYS A 157 1.74 2.50 19.43
CA LYS A 157 1.91 1.09 19.02
C LYS A 157 2.76 0.96 17.76
N HIS A 158 2.59 1.83 16.78
CA HIS A 158 3.41 1.83 15.56
C HIS A 158 4.89 2.10 15.87
N LEU A 159 5.17 3.08 16.73
CA LEU A 159 6.53 3.35 17.21
C LEU A 159 7.14 2.14 17.95
N ASP A 160 6.35 1.45 18.78
CA ASP A 160 6.79 0.24 19.49
C ASP A 160 7.19 -0.88 18.51
N TYR A 161 6.41 -1.10 17.45
CA TYR A 161 6.75 -2.10 16.43
C TYR A 161 8.04 -1.77 15.68
N ILE A 162 8.23 -0.49 15.29
CA ILE A 162 9.47 -0.06 14.63
C ILE A 162 10.66 -0.24 15.59
N GLN A 163 10.50 0.16 16.85
CA GLN A 163 11.54 0.03 17.88
C GLN A 163 11.92 -1.43 18.16
N ALA A 164 10.96 -2.35 18.13
CA ALA A 164 11.23 -3.79 18.24
C ALA A 164 12.13 -4.30 17.10
N VAL A 165 11.90 -3.82 15.86
CA VAL A 165 12.77 -4.16 14.72
C VAL A 165 14.17 -3.59 14.92
N VAL A 166 14.30 -2.31 15.30
CA VAL A 166 15.60 -1.66 15.57
C VAL A 166 16.39 -2.45 16.61
N THR A 167 15.73 -2.84 17.71
CA THR A 167 16.34 -3.60 18.80
C THR A 167 16.84 -4.97 18.32
N ARG A 168 16.05 -5.68 17.50
CA ARG A 168 16.45 -6.96 16.92
C ARG A 168 17.66 -6.84 15.98
N GLN A 169 17.72 -5.79 15.15
CA GLN A 169 18.85 -5.56 14.25
C GLN A 169 20.14 -5.26 15.03
N SER A 170 20.04 -4.44 16.08
CA SER A 170 21.17 -4.13 16.96
C SER A 170 21.69 -5.37 17.69
N ALA A 171 20.79 -6.22 18.22
CA ALA A 171 21.16 -7.48 18.85
C ALA A 171 21.83 -8.48 17.88
N ALA A 172 21.36 -8.55 16.63
CA ALA A 172 21.96 -9.38 15.59
C ALA A 172 23.38 -8.91 15.23
N SER A 173 23.60 -7.59 15.13
CA SER A 173 24.92 -6.99 14.95
C SER A 173 25.90 -7.38 16.06
N SER A 174 25.49 -7.26 17.32
CA SER A 174 26.32 -7.67 18.47
C SER A 174 26.60 -9.18 18.48
N SER A 175 25.60 -10.01 18.16
CA SER A 175 25.75 -11.46 18.12
C SER A 175 26.73 -11.91 17.03
N ALA A 176 26.71 -11.26 15.86
CA ALA A 176 27.64 -11.53 14.77
C ALA A 176 29.10 -11.33 15.21
N LYS A 177 29.41 -10.25 15.93
CA LYS A 177 30.74 -10.04 16.52
C LYS A 177 31.09 -11.11 17.55
N GLY A 178 30.13 -11.50 18.38
CA GLY A 178 30.29 -12.55 19.39
C GLY A 178 30.63 -13.92 18.78
N TRP A 179 30.01 -14.29 17.66
CA TRP A 179 30.32 -15.55 16.95
C TRP A 179 31.64 -15.50 16.18
N LEU A 180 32.04 -14.33 15.68
CA LEU A 180 33.30 -14.19 14.95
C LEU A 180 34.52 -14.38 15.86
N LEU A 181 34.49 -13.85 17.08
CA LEU A 181 35.66 -13.88 17.98
C LEU A 181 36.20 -15.31 18.22
N PRO A 182 35.39 -16.31 18.61
CA PRO A 182 35.86 -17.69 18.75
C PRO A 182 36.44 -18.28 17.46
N ILE A 183 35.82 -18.01 16.31
CA ILE A 183 36.30 -18.47 15.00
C ILE A 183 37.69 -17.92 14.73
N VAL A 184 37.87 -16.61 14.91
CA VAL A 184 39.16 -15.93 14.68
C VAL A 184 40.21 -16.40 15.68
N THR A 185 39.88 -16.49 16.97
CA THR A 185 40.79 -17.01 18.00
C THR A 185 41.28 -18.41 17.68
N ALA A 186 40.38 -19.32 17.28
CA ALA A 186 40.75 -20.68 16.91
C ALA A 186 41.62 -20.70 15.64
N THR A 187 41.13 -20.10 14.54
CA THR A 187 41.82 -20.12 13.24
C THR A 187 43.20 -19.48 13.29
N PHE A 188 43.32 -18.30 13.91
CA PHE A 188 44.60 -17.61 14.04
C PHE A 188 45.52 -18.31 15.05
N GLY A 189 45.00 -18.79 16.18
CA GLY A 189 45.78 -19.55 17.15
C GLY A 189 46.38 -20.82 16.55
N PHE A 190 45.55 -21.62 15.86
CA PHE A 190 46.02 -22.83 15.19
C PHE A 190 47.00 -22.54 14.05
N ALA A 191 46.75 -21.49 13.25
CA ALA A 191 47.65 -21.10 12.17
C ALA A 191 49.08 -20.83 12.66
N ILE A 192 49.21 -20.11 13.79
CA ILE A 192 50.51 -19.83 14.42
C ILE A 192 51.16 -21.12 14.92
N THR A 193 50.41 -21.97 15.64
CA THR A 193 50.99 -23.18 16.25
C THR A 193 51.40 -24.25 15.24
N GLN A 194 50.70 -24.33 14.10
CA GLN A 194 50.93 -25.35 13.07
C GLN A 194 51.76 -24.83 11.89
N HIS A 195 52.09 -23.53 11.86
CA HIS A 195 52.73 -22.87 10.71
C HIS A 195 51.99 -23.11 9.39
N THR A 196 50.65 -23.05 9.42
CA THR A 196 49.80 -23.30 8.25
C THR A 196 49.07 -22.03 7.82
N TRP A 197 49.59 -21.36 6.79
CA TRP A 197 48.95 -20.18 6.19
C TRP A 197 47.48 -20.38 5.73
N PRO A 198 47.00 -21.59 5.30
CA PRO A 198 45.60 -21.75 4.90
C PRO A 198 44.62 -21.51 6.05
N LEU A 199 44.99 -21.83 7.29
CA LEU A 199 44.15 -21.57 8.47
C LEU A 199 44.04 -20.06 8.76
N ALA A 200 45.12 -19.30 8.55
CA ALA A 200 45.10 -17.84 8.67
C ALA A 200 44.18 -17.22 7.60
N ALA A 201 44.30 -17.68 6.35
CA ALA A 201 43.44 -17.22 5.25
C ALA A 201 41.96 -17.54 5.51
N LEU A 202 41.64 -18.72 6.04
CA LEU A 202 40.28 -19.10 6.42
C LEU A 202 39.70 -18.15 7.48
N GLY A 203 40.48 -17.79 8.50
CA GLY A 203 40.08 -16.81 9.51
C GLY A 203 39.81 -15.43 8.91
N MET A 204 40.65 -14.96 7.98
CA MET A 204 40.44 -13.69 7.29
C MET A 204 39.16 -13.68 6.43
N VAL A 205 38.86 -14.79 5.74
CA VAL A 205 37.60 -14.94 4.99
C VAL A 205 36.39 -14.84 5.93
N ALA A 206 36.45 -15.48 7.11
CA ALA A 206 35.41 -15.35 8.12
C ALA A 206 35.24 -13.89 8.58
N VAL A 207 36.34 -13.15 8.82
CA VAL A 207 36.28 -11.73 9.19
C VAL A 207 35.55 -10.91 8.13
N VAL A 208 35.88 -11.08 6.85
CA VAL A 208 35.22 -10.36 5.74
C VAL A 208 33.73 -10.69 5.64
N LEU A 209 33.38 -11.98 5.74
CA LEU A 209 31.99 -12.43 5.66
C LEU A 209 31.14 -11.87 6.82
N PHE A 210 31.66 -11.92 8.04
CA PHE A 210 30.98 -11.35 9.21
C PHE A 210 30.91 -9.83 9.14
N ALA A 211 31.92 -9.15 8.60
CA ALA A 211 31.88 -7.71 8.37
C ALA A 211 30.74 -7.32 7.41
N TYR A 212 30.54 -8.12 6.36
CA TYR A 212 29.44 -7.91 5.41
C TYR A 212 28.06 -8.12 6.05
N LEU A 213 27.88 -9.19 6.83
CA LEU A 213 26.62 -9.44 7.56
C LEU A 213 26.31 -8.30 8.53
N ASP A 214 27.31 -7.89 9.32
CA ASP A 214 27.15 -6.84 10.32
C ASP A 214 26.87 -5.47 9.70
N ALA A 215 27.53 -5.13 8.59
CA ALA A 215 27.24 -3.93 7.82
C ALA A 215 25.79 -3.91 7.29
N ASN A 216 25.22 -5.07 6.92
CA ASN A 216 23.82 -5.16 6.51
C ASN A 216 22.83 -5.02 7.69
N TYR A 217 23.15 -5.56 8.86
CA TYR A 217 22.35 -5.31 10.07
C TYR A 217 22.31 -3.82 10.42
N LEU A 218 23.47 -3.15 10.39
CA LEU A 218 23.56 -1.71 10.63
C LEU A 218 22.83 -0.89 9.54
N ARG A 219 22.87 -1.32 8.28
CA ARG A 219 22.10 -0.70 7.19
C ARG A 219 20.60 -0.75 7.47
N SER A 220 20.12 -1.93 7.86
CA SER A 220 18.71 -2.16 8.19
C SER A 220 18.30 -1.32 9.40
N GLU A 221 19.09 -1.35 10.47
CA GLU A 221 18.84 -0.56 11.68
C GLU A 221 18.72 0.94 11.39
N LYS A 222 19.66 1.52 10.64
CA LYS A 222 19.63 2.96 10.28
C LYS A 222 18.40 3.33 9.46
N ARG A 223 17.93 2.43 8.59
CA ARG A 223 16.71 2.61 7.79
C ARG A 223 15.46 2.64 8.67
N PHE A 224 15.33 1.69 9.60
CA PHE A 224 14.21 1.68 10.55
C PHE A 224 14.25 2.85 11.54
N ARG A 225 15.44 3.32 11.94
CA ARG A 225 15.57 4.54 12.77
C ARG A 225 15.05 5.78 12.05
N ARG A 226 15.27 5.91 10.74
CA ARG A 226 14.67 7.00 9.95
C ARG A 226 13.15 6.91 9.92
N LEU A 227 12.61 5.70 9.70
CA LEU A 227 11.16 5.48 9.75
C LEU A 227 10.59 5.86 11.12
N TYR A 228 11.27 5.46 12.21
CA TYR A 228 10.91 5.86 13.56
C TYR A 228 10.88 7.39 13.72
N ASP A 229 11.94 8.10 13.30
CA ASP A 229 12.02 9.55 13.38
C ASP A 229 10.89 10.24 12.58
N THR A 230 10.56 9.71 11.41
CA THR A 230 9.46 10.22 10.57
C THR A 230 8.10 10.09 11.29
N VAL A 231 7.80 8.93 11.88
CA VAL A 231 6.57 8.70 12.66
C VAL A 231 6.56 9.55 13.95
N ALA A 232 7.69 9.66 14.63
CA ALA A 232 7.82 10.35 15.91
C ALA A 232 7.78 11.88 15.80
N ARG A 233 8.23 12.45 14.68
CA ARG A 233 8.18 13.89 14.44
C ARG A 233 6.97 14.32 13.61
N SER A 234 6.24 13.37 13.04
CA SER A 234 5.17 13.63 12.08
C SER A 234 5.63 14.55 10.93
N THR A 235 6.91 14.46 10.57
CA THR A 235 7.53 15.28 9.51
C THR A 235 6.94 14.96 8.14
N ARG A 236 6.43 13.74 7.98
CA ARG A 236 5.73 13.24 6.79
C ARG A 236 4.66 12.24 7.22
N ARG A 237 3.56 12.15 6.47
CA ARG A 237 2.56 11.10 6.67
C ARG A 237 3.06 9.78 6.06
N VAL A 238 3.12 8.73 6.87
CA VAL A 238 3.45 7.35 6.46
C VAL A 238 2.24 6.44 6.72
N PRO A 239 2.05 5.34 5.97
CA PRO A 239 0.93 4.43 6.21
C PRO A 239 0.92 3.87 7.64
N LEU A 240 -0.28 3.73 8.22
CA LEU A 240 -0.43 3.23 9.59
C LEU A 240 0.12 1.80 9.70
N PHE A 241 0.94 1.55 10.73
CA PHE A 241 1.60 0.26 10.97
C PHE A 241 2.53 -0.22 9.84
N THR A 242 2.99 0.66 8.95
CA THR A 242 4.02 0.26 7.98
C THR A 242 5.30 -0.20 8.69
N LEU A 243 5.86 -1.29 8.20
CA LEU A 243 7.19 -1.79 8.56
C LEU A 243 8.12 -1.80 7.34
N ASP A 244 7.77 -1.02 6.31
CA ASP A 244 8.65 -0.78 5.17
C ASP A 244 9.46 0.51 5.39
N PRO A 245 10.80 0.43 5.56
CA PRO A 245 11.62 1.62 5.72
C PRO A 245 11.67 2.51 4.46
N VAL A 246 11.23 2.03 3.30
CA VAL A 246 11.14 2.85 2.07
C VAL A 246 10.13 3.97 2.24
N ASP A 247 9.09 3.79 3.06
CA ASP A 247 8.10 4.83 3.34
C ASP A 247 8.70 6.05 4.06
N ALA A 248 9.88 5.87 4.67
CA ALA A 248 10.65 6.96 5.27
C ALA A 248 11.51 7.73 4.26
N ASP A 249 11.86 7.10 3.13
CA ASP A 249 12.68 7.72 2.09
C ASP A 249 11.78 8.57 1.15
N GLU A 250 12.27 9.70 0.64
CA GLU A 250 11.54 10.50 -0.35
C GLU A 250 11.13 9.63 -1.55
N ILE A 251 9.92 9.86 -2.09
CA ILE A 251 9.66 9.49 -3.48
C ILE A 251 10.63 10.37 -4.27
N LEU A 252 11.79 9.82 -4.62
CA LEU A 252 12.69 10.48 -5.55
C LEU A 252 11.83 10.83 -6.77
N ALA A 253 11.74 12.12 -7.10
CA ALA A 253 11.27 12.53 -8.41
C ALA A 253 11.93 11.61 -9.43
N ASN A 254 11.15 11.10 -10.39
CA ASN A 254 11.60 10.13 -11.39
C ASN A 254 12.76 10.64 -12.30
N ASP A 255 13.32 11.80 -12.00
CA ASP A 255 14.44 12.46 -12.67
C ASP A 255 15.83 11.89 -12.30
N ALA A 256 15.90 10.82 -11.49
CA ALA A 256 17.18 10.17 -11.24
C ALA A 256 17.72 9.58 -12.56
N PRO A 257 18.93 9.98 -13.02
CA PRO A 257 19.46 9.54 -14.30
C PRO A 257 19.50 8.02 -14.34
N ALA A 258 19.10 7.43 -15.47
CA ALA A 258 19.01 5.99 -15.68
C ALA A 258 20.34 5.30 -15.31
N MET A 259 20.45 4.86 -14.06
CA MET A 259 21.65 4.16 -13.57
C MET A 259 21.79 2.84 -14.30
N SER A 260 23.01 2.51 -14.73
CA SER A 260 23.32 1.22 -15.34
C SER A 260 22.86 0.07 -14.45
N LYS A 261 22.38 -1.04 -15.06
CA LYS A 261 21.92 -2.23 -14.35
C LYS A 261 22.94 -2.73 -13.30
N TRP A 262 24.23 -2.59 -13.62
CA TRP A 262 25.34 -2.96 -12.75
C TRP A 262 25.44 -2.07 -11.50
N LYS A 263 25.34 -0.75 -11.65
CA LYS A 263 25.33 0.17 -10.49
C LYS A 263 24.10 -0.04 -9.60
N LYS A 264 22.93 -0.33 -10.19
CA LYS A 264 21.73 -0.70 -9.42
C LYS A 264 21.95 -1.99 -8.62
N ALA A 265 22.48 -3.03 -9.25
CA ALA A 265 22.78 -4.30 -8.57
C ALA A 265 23.78 -4.11 -7.42
N VAL A 266 24.86 -3.36 -7.65
CA VAL A 266 25.86 -3.04 -6.61
C VAL A 266 25.23 -2.32 -5.42
N HIS A 267 24.38 -1.32 -5.64
CA HIS A 267 23.71 -0.59 -4.55
C HIS A 267 22.63 -1.41 -3.81
N THR A 268 22.07 -2.43 -4.47
CA THR A 268 21.15 -3.37 -3.83
C THR A 268 21.91 -4.23 -2.83
N TYR A 269 23.02 -4.87 -3.26
CA TYR A 269 23.70 -5.89 -2.46
C TYR A 269 24.84 -5.38 -1.57
N LEU A 270 25.48 -4.25 -1.90
CA LEU A 270 26.59 -3.70 -1.11
C LEU A 270 26.15 -2.48 -0.29
N PRO A 271 26.42 -2.47 1.02
CA PRO A 271 26.18 -1.29 1.87
C PRO A 271 26.98 -0.07 1.36
N LYS A 272 26.42 1.13 1.56
CA LYS A 272 27.11 2.41 1.26
C LYS A 272 28.40 2.52 2.08
N TRP A 273 29.40 3.22 1.55
CA TRP A 273 30.69 3.45 2.24
C TRP A 273 30.54 4.02 3.66
N SER A 274 29.55 4.90 3.87
CA SER A 274 29.25 5.48 5.19
C SER A 274 28.82 4.46 6.26
N ILE A 275 28.44 3.25 5.84
CA ILE A 275 28.12 2.14 6.74
C ILE A 275 29.41 1.42 7.13
N TRP A 276 30.28 1.14 6.17
CA TRP A 276 31.59 0.53 6.39
C TRP A 276 32.49 1.40 7.27
N ALA A 277 32.50 2.71 7.04
CA ALA A 277 33.26 3.68 7.82
C ALA A 277 32.65 4.00 9.20
N SER A 278 31.58 3.32 9.61
CA SER A 278 30.94 3.58 10.90
C SER A 278 31.79 3.08 12.07
N TRP A 279 31.66 3.76 13.21
CA TRP A 279 32.38 3.45 14.45
C TRP A 279 32.13 2.03 15.00
N SER A 280 30.99 1.41 14.68
CA SER A 280 30.65 0.06 15.12
C SER A 280 31.20 -1.05 14.22
N ILE A 281 31.70 -0.70 13.02
CA ILE A 281 32.21 -1.65 12.03
C ILE A 281 33.72 -1.47 11.85
N ALA A 282 34.16 -0.30 11.38
CA ALA A 282 35.54 -0.09 10.94
C ALA A 282 36.59 -0.46 12.00
N PRO A 283 36.55 0.07 13.25
CA PRO A 283 37.57 -0.24 14.25
C PRO A 283 37.68 -1.73 14.58
N PHE A 284 36.55 -2.42 14.64
CA PHE A 284 36.50 -3.83 15.01
C PHE A 284 37.06 -4.74 13.91
N TYR A 285 36.54 -4.62 12.69
CA TYR A 285 36.93 -5.51 11.59
C TYR A 285 38.30 -5.17 11.00
N ILE A 286 38.70 -3.88 10.96
CA ILE A 286 40.05 -3.49 10.50
C ILE A 286 41.10 -4.05 11.46
N ALA A 287 40.88 -3.97 12.77
CA ALA A 287 41.81 -4.54 13.75
C ALA A 287 42.00 -6.05 13.56
N LEU A 288 40.91 -6.80 13.35
CA LEU A 288 40.98 -8.25 13.11
C LEU A 288 41.66 -8.59 11.78
N LEU A 289 41.45 -7.79 10.73
CA LEU A 289 42.13 -7.97 9.44
C LEU A 289 43.64 -7.71 9.55
N LEU A 290 44.05 -6.63 10.24
CA LEU A 290 45.46 -6.33 10.47
C LEU A 290 46.15 -7.44 11.28
N LEU A 291 45.48 -7.95 12.30
CA LEU A 291 45.94 -9.11 13.06
C LEU A 291 46.10 -10.34 12.13
N GLY A 292 45.10 -10.62 11.29
CA GLY A 292 45.14 -11.72 10.33
C GLY A 292 46.29 -11.62 9.34
N VAL A 293 46.60 -10.42 8.84
CA VAL A 293 47.78 -10.18 7.97
C VAL A 293 49.08 -10.52 8.70
N GLY A 294 49.23 -10.10 9.96
CA GLY A 294 50.41 -10.44 10.77
C GLY A 294 50.56 -11.95 10.97
N VAL A 295 49.46 -12.65 11.27
CA VAL A 295 49.44 -14.12 11.43
C VAL A 295 49.76 -14.83 10.12
N LEU A 296 49.24 -14.34 9.00
CA LEU A 296 49.47 -14.92 7.68
C LEU A 296 50.95 -14.83 7.27
N ILE A 297 51.61 -13.69 7.53
CA ILE A 297 53.05 -13.52 7.29
C ILE A 297 53.86 -14.47 8.19
N ALA A 298 53.52 -14.56 9.48
CA ALA A 298 54.22 -15.41 10.43
C ALA A 298 54.06 -16.92 10.15
N SER A 299 52.92 -17.32 9.56
CA SER A 299 52.63 -18.73 9.24
C SER A 299 53.10 -19.15 7.84
N ALA A 300 53.60 -18.20 7.04
CA ALA A 300 54.16 -18.45 5.71
C ALA A 300 55.70 -18.45 5.70
N SER A 301 56.31 -18.04 6.81
CA SER A 301 57.77 -18.03 7.06
C SER A 301 58.18 -19.31 7.77
#